data_AF-A0A1Y1XKC7-F1
#
_entry.id   AF-A0A1Y1XKC7-F1
#
_cell.length_a   1.000
_cell.length_b   1.000
_cell.length_c   1.000
_cell.angle_alpha   90.00
_cell.angle_beta   90.00
_cell.angle_gamma   90.00
#
_symmetry.space_group_name_H-M   'P 1'
#
loop_
_entity.id
_entity.type
_entity.pdbx_description
1 polymer ?
#
loop_
_entity_poly.entity_id
_entity_poly.type
_entity_poly.pdbx_seq_one_letter_code
_entity_poly.pdbx_strand_id
1 'polypeptide(L)'
;MNSNLFFLEETESETLASYIEWMIIKNYYLYLSSDITDIFKNYNDKSQYPRNMMCLDYISSLLMMNIGKIFTEKAFSADDKKNIEDMVKNISESMNTRIANLSWLDEITKENAKKKAYSLIKEIGYPDFIMNPKELYEFNKGLEMDPKELFNNIINIGTVKNSKAMKQLETNEWNNEWMMSPIKANAYYNPLLNQYVFPAGIIQSPYYNSFNPNYLNYGGIGMIIGHELSHAF
;
A
#
# COMPACT_ATOMS: atom_id res chain seq x y z
N MET A 1 24.38 -7.02 -24.70
CA MET A 1 23.63 -8.27 -24.96
C MET A 1 22.71 -8.49 -23.78
N ASN A 2 21.39 -8.48 -24.00
CA ASN A 2 20.40 -8.69 -22.94
C ASN A 2 20.50 -10.14 -22.46
N SER A 3 21.07 -10.35 -21.27
CA SER A 3 21.20 -11.67 -20.63
C SER A 3 19.87 -12.43 -20.55
N ASN A 4 18.73 -11.73 -20.53
CA ASN A 4 17.41 -12.35 -20.53
C ASN A 4 16.99 -12.96 -21.89
N LEU A 5 17.49 -12.43 -23.03
CA LEU A 5 17.19 -13.03 -24.33
C LEU A 5 17.91 -14.38 -24.49
N PHE A 6 19.13 -14.48 -23.95
CA PHE A 6 19.92 -15.72 -23.98
C PHE A 6 19.17 -16.90 -23.35
N PHE A 7 18.52 -16.69 -22.21
CA PHE A 7 17.76 -17.76 -21.55
C PHE A 7 16.52 -18.20 -22.33
N LEU A 8 15.87 -17.30 -23.07
CA LEU A 8 14.69 -17.65 -23.87
C LEU A 8 15.07 -18.38 -25.17
N GLU A 9 16.22 -18.04 -25.76
CA GLU A 9 16.71 -18.65 -27.01
C GLU A 9 17.35 -20.03 -26.78
N GLU A 10 18.03 -20.24 -25.64
CA GLU A 10 18.77 -21.47 -25.33
C GLU A 10 17.95 -22.51 -24.55
N THR A 11 16.78 -22.13 -24.01
CA THR A 11 15.94 -23.06 -23.25
C THR A 11 14.94 -23.74 -24.16
N GLU A 12 14.82 -25.07 -24.05
CA GLU A 12 13.82 -25.84 -24.79
C GLU A 12 12.39 -25.34 -24.52
N SER A 13 11.58 -25.25 -25.58
CA SER A 13 10.20 -24.76 -25.50
C SER A 13 9.35 -25.49 -24.45
N GLU A 14 9.58 -26.79 -24.26
CA GLU A 14 8.88 -27.60 -23.24
C GLU A 14 9.23 -27.16 -21.81
N THR A 15 10.49 -26.80 -21.57
CA THR A 15 10.94 -26.29 -20.27
C THR A 15 10.31 -24.91 -20.01
N LEU A 16 10.27 -24.04 -21.02
CA LEU A 16 9.60 -22.74 -20.91
C LEU A 16 8.09 -22.89 -20.64
N ALA A 17 7.41 -23.78 -21.35
CA ALA A 17 5.99 -24.06 -21.16
C ALA A 17 5.71 -24.59 -19.73
N SER A 18 6.48 -25.59 -19.29
CA SER A 18 6.37 -26.17 -17.95
C SER A 18 6.59 -25.12 -16.86
N TYR A 19 7.55 -24.22 -17.04
CA TYR A 19 7.79 -23.12 -16.11
C TYR A 19 6.60 -22.14 -16.06
N ILE A 20 6.04 -21.75 -17.22
CA ILE A 20 4.88 -20.85 -17.28
C ILE A 20 3.66 -21.49 -16.61
N GLU A 21 3.38 -22.76 -16.92
CA GLU A 21 2.30 -23.53 -16.28
C GLU A 21 2.48 -23.59 -14.76
N TRP A 22 3.70 -23.90 -14.30
CA TRP A 22 4.02 -23.90 -12.88
C TRP A 22 3.81 -22.53 -12.23
N MET A 23 4.20 -21.45 -12.89
CA MET A 23 3.97 -20.10 -12.37
C MET A 23 2.49 -19.76 -12.26
N ILE A 24 1.65 -20.24 -13.19
CA ILE A 24 0.19 -20.12 -13.07
C ILE A 24 -0.31 -20.91 -11.85
N ILE A 25 0.05 -22.19 -11.73
CA ILE A 25 -0.34 -23.03 -10.59
C ILE A 25 0.08 -22.38 -9.27
N LYS A 26 1.34 -21.95 -9.17
CA LYS A 26 1.90 -21.30 -7.98
C LYS A 26 1.18 -20.01 -7.59
N ASN A 27 0.65 -19.25 -8.54
CA ASN A 27 -0.10 -18.03 -8.26
C ASN A 27 -1.53 -18.30 -7.78
N TYR A 28 -2.15 -19.41 -8.21
CA TYR A 28 -3.57 -19.65 -8.00
C TYR A 28 -3.93 -20.80 -7.06
N TYR A 29 -2.99 -21.69 -6.69
CA TYR A 29 -3.31 -22.89 -5.90
C TYR A 29 -4.02 -22.58 -4.57
N LEU A 30 -3.74 -21.44 -3.95
CA LEU A 30 -4.35 -21.00 -2.69
C LEU A 30 -5.85 -20.67 -2.79
N TYR A 31 -6.40 -20.60 -4.00
CA TYR A 31 -7.83 -20.37 -4.26
C TYR A 31 -8.56 -21.63 -4.72
N LEU A 32 -7.89 -22.79 -4.73
CA LEU A 32 -8.44 -24.07 -5.13
C LEU A 32 -8.96 -24.89 -3.93
N SER A 33 -9.45 -26.09 -4.19
CA SER A 33 -9.94 -27.01 -3.17
C SER A 33 -8.84 -27.45 -2.19
N SER A 34 -9.26 -27.90 -1.01
CA SER A 34 -8.35 -28.38 0.04
C SER A 34 -7.41 -29.48 -0.44
N ASP A 35 -7.90 -30.38 -1.29
CA ASP A 35 -7.14 -31.51 -1.81
C ASP A 35 -5.91 -31.05 -2.61
N ILE A 36 -6.02 -29.90 -3.28
CA ILE A 36 -4.88 -29.27 -3.97
C ILE A 36 -4.02 -28.51 -2.98
N THR A 37 -4.59 -27.63 -2.14
CA THR A 37 -3.79 -26.82 -1.21
C THR A 37 -2.99 -27.66 -0.22
N ASP A 38 -3.50 -28.85 0.13
CA ASP A 38 -2.87 -29.78 1.07
C ASP A 38 -1.56 -30.35 0.53
N ILE A 39 -1.42 -30.51 -0.79
CA ILE A 39 -0.18 -30.92 -1.46
C ILE A 39 0.93 -29.88 -1.21
N PHE A 40 0.56 -28.60 -1.07
CA PHE A 40 1.49 -27.49 -0.91
C PHE A 40 1.78 -27.13 0.56
N LYS A 41 1.32 -27.93 1.53
CA LYS A 41 1.53 -27.66 2.96
C LYS A 41 3.00 -27.48 3.35
N ASN A 42 3.89 -28.28 2.75
CA ASN A 42 5.33 -28.20 2.99
C ASN A 42 6.03 -27.14 2.12
N TYR A 43 5.34 -26.58 1.12
CA TYR A 43 5.87 -25.55 0.24
C TYR A 43 5.61 -24.14 0.78
N ASN A 44 4.48 -23.94 1.48
CA ASN A 44 4.12 -22.63 2.01
C ASN A 44 3.37 -22.74 3.35
N ASP A 45 3.93 -22.08 4.36
CA ASP A 45 3.39 -22.03 5.74
C ASP A 45 2.00 -21.37 5.80
N LYS A 46 1.66 -20.56 4.79
CA LYS A 46 0.35 -19.90 4.73
C LYS A 46 -0.84 -20.85 4.69
N SER A 47 -0.68 -22.07 4.21
CA SER A 47 -1.73 -23.11 4.20
C SER A 47 -2.18 -23.54 5.61
N GLN A 48 -1.43 -23.19 6.64
CA GLN A 48 -1.73 -23.55 8.04
C GLN A 48 -2.58 -22.51 8.78
N TYR A 49 -2.78 -21.30 8.22
CA TYR A 49 -3.60 -20.28 8.89
C TYR A 49 -5.08 -20.68 8.95
N PRO A 50 -5.80 -20.30 10.01
CA PRO A 50 -7.26 -20.40 10.05
C PRO A 50 -7.90 -19.79 8.80
N ARG A 51 -8.91 -20.46 8.24
CA ARG A 51 -9.55 -20.04 6.97
C ARG A 51 -10.03 -18.58 6.99
N ASN A 52 -10.59 -18.13 8.11
CA ASN A 52 -11.03 -16.74 8.26
C ASN A 52 -9.88 -15.73 8.12
N MET A 53 -8.68 -16.06 8.62
CA MET A 53 -7.49 -15.21 8.46
C MET A 53 -7.01 -15.17 7.01
N MET A 54 -7.06 -16.30 6.30
CA MET A 54 -6.77 -16.34 4.85
C MET A 54 -7.75 -15.47 4.06
N CYS A 55 -9.06 -15.58 4.33
CA CYS A 55 -10.07 -14.75 3.69
C CYS A 55 -9.85 -13.26 3.95
N LEU A 56 -9.46 -12.89 5.17
CA LEU A 56 -9.11 -11.50 5.50
C LEU A 56 -7.85 -11.04 4.75
N ASP A 57 -6.81 -11.88 4.63
CA ASP A 57 -5.61 -11.55 3.85
C ASP A 57 -5.97 -11.31 2.37
N TYR A 58 -6.81 -12.16 1.79
CA TYR A 58 -7.29 -12.01 0.41
C TYR A 58 -8.06 -10.71 0.21
N ILE A 59 -9.06 -10.43 1.03
CA ILE A 59 -9.87 -9.21 0.92
C ILE A 59 -8.97 -7.97 1.13
N SER A 60 -8.05 -8.02 2.10
CA SER A 60 -7.13 -6.91 2.38
C SER A 60 -6.18 -6.60 1.23
N SER A 61 -5.80 -7.61 0.44
CA SER A 61 -4.87 -7.47 -0.69
C SER A 61 -5.61 -7.13 -1.99
N LEU A 62 -6.76 -7.75 -2.21
CA LEU A 62 -7.48 -7.66 -3.48
C LEU A 62 -8.47 -6.50 -3.51
N LEU A 63 -9.16 -6.24 -2.40
CA LEU A 63 -10.20 -5.22 -2.24
C LEU A 63 -9.79 -4.18 -1.19
N MET A 64 -8.52 -3.78 -1.24
CA MET A 64 -7.85 -3.00 -0.20
C MET A 64 -8.55 -1.69 0.18
N MET A 65 -9.19 -1.02 -0.77
CA MET A 65 -9.88 0.25 -0.57
C MET A 65 -11.27 0.03 0.03
N ASN A 66 -11.97 -1.03 -0.41
CA ASN A 66 -13.30 -1.38 0.08
C ASN A 66 -13.28 -1.76 1.56
N ILE A 67 -12.34 -2.63 1.95
CA ILE A 67 -12.16 -2.98 3.37
C ILE A 67 -11.57 -1.82 4.17
N GLY A 68 -10.75 -0.98 3.52
CA GLY A 68 -10.22 0.26 4.08
C GLY A 68 -11.31 1.21 4.54
N LYS A 69 -12.36 1.40 3.73
CA LYS A 69 -13.56 2.18 4.12
C LYS A 69 -14.17 1.64 5.41
N ILE A 70 -14.47 0.34 5.44
CA ILE A 70 -15.13 -0.31 6.59
C ILE A 70 -14.29 -0.19 7.86
N PHE A 71 -12.98 -0.40 7.76
CA PHE A 71 -12.07 -0.26 8.90
C PHE A 71 -12.04 1.18 9.40
N THR A 72 -11.87 2.14 8.48
CA THR A 72 -11.76 3.56 8.81
C THR A 72 -13.01 4.07 9.52
N GLU A 73 -14.20 3.74 9.01
CA GLU A 73 -15.48 4.10 9.64
C GLU A 73 -15.61 3.61 11.09
N LYS A 74 -14.93 2.52 11.45
CA LYS A 74 -15.01 1.90 12.77
C LYS A 74 -13.88 2.31 13.72
N ALA A 75 -12.70 2.55 13.19
CA ALA A 75 -11.46 2.58 13.97
C ALA A 75 -10.69 3.90 13.88
N PHE A 76 -11.11 4.85 13.04
CA PHE A 76 -10.38 6.09 12.81
C PHE A 76 -11.29 7.31 12.87
N SER A 77 -10.99 8.25 13.77
CA SER A 77 -11.82 9.43 13.98
C SER A 77 -11.28 10.67 13.26
N ALA A 78 -12.15 11.66 13.03
CA ALA A 78 -11.75 12.95 12.47
C ALA A 78 -10.78 13.71 13.40
N ASP A 79 -10.95 13.55 14.71
CA ASP A 79 -10.05 14.14 15.71
C ASP A 79 -8.65 13.52 15.63
N ASP A 80 -8.55 12.20 15.42
CA ASP A 80 -7.26 11.53 15.23
C ASP A 80 -6.59 12.01 13.94
N LYS A 81 -7.34 12.16 12.84
CA LYS A 81 -6.80 12.73 11.59
C LYS A 81 -6.19 14.11 11.84
N LYS A 82 -6.92 14.99 12.51
CA LYS A 82 -6.47 16.35 12.83
C LYS A 82 -5.22 16.35 13.74
N ASN A 83 -5.21 15.51 14.78
CA ASN A 83 -4.05 15.40 15.67
C ASN A 83 -2.79 14.95 14.93
N ILE A 84 -2.91 14.00 14.00
CA ILE A 84 -1.79 13.56 13.17
C ILE A 84 -1.38 14.65 12.18
N GLU A 85 -2.31 15.37 11.56
CA GLU A 85 -2.01 16.53 10.71
C GLU A 85 -1.19 17.60 11.44
N ASP A 86 -1.55 17.91 12.69
CA ASP A 86 -0.82 18.87 13.53
C ASP A 86 0.58 18.34 13.90
N MET A 87 0.72 17.06 14.24
CA MET A 87 2.03 16.45 14.50
C MET A 87 2.92 16.47 13.26
N VAL A 88 2.35 16.15 12.11
CA VAL A 88 3.03 16.20 10.81
C VAL A 88 3.56 17.60 10.53
N LYS A 89 2.74 18.64 10.73
CA LYS A 89 3.16 20.03 10.61
C LYS A 89 4.33 20.36 11.52
N ASN A 90 4.23 20.03 12.81
CA ASN A 90 5.27 20.31 13.80
C ASN A 90 6.60 19.63 13.45
N ILE A 91 6.56 18.39 12.97
CA ILE A 91 7.75 17.62 12.58
C ILE A 91 8.38 18.18 11.29
N SER A 92 7.55 18.57 10.31
CA SER A 92 8.03 19.24 9.09
C SER A 92 8.72 20.57 9.40
N GLU A 93 8.17 21.37 10.31
CA GLU A 93 8.80 22.62 10.78
C GLU A 93 10.14 22.36 11.50
N SER A 94 10.19 21.33 12.35
CA SER A 94 11.43 20.89 13.01
C SER A 94 12.49 20.44 12.00
N MET A 95 12.11 19.69 10.96
CA MET A 95 13.03 19.27 9.89
C MET A 95 13.58 20.48 9.12
N ASN A 96 12.72 21.45 8.78
CA ASN A 96 13.16 22.67 8.09
C ASN A 96 14.16 23.48 8.94
N THR A 97 13.91 23.57 10.24
CA THR A 97 14.84 24.18 11.20
C THR A 97 16.16 23.42 11.24
N ARG A 98 16.11 22.09 11.25
CA ARG A 98 17.31 21.24 11.22
C ARG A 98 18.11 21.47 9.94
N ILE A 99 17.47 21.42 8.77
CA ILE A 99 18.11 21.64 7.45
C ILE A 99 18.82 23.00 7.41
N ALA A 100 18.21 24.07 7.94
CA ALA A 100 18.81 25.39 7.99
C ALA A 100 20.16 25.42 8.73
N ASN A 101 20.29 24.59 9.76
CA ASN A 101 21.44 24.54 10.66
C ASN A 101 22.49 23.49 10.29
N LEU A 102 22.32 22.75 9.18
CA LEU A 102 23.30 21.76 8.74
C LEU A 102 24.55 22.45 8.18
N SER A 103 25.67 22.35 8.88
CA SER A 103 26.94 22.99 8.51
C SER A 103 27.64 22.34 7.31
N TRP A 104 27.25 21.11 6.95
CA TRP A 104 27.82 20.37 5.82
C TRP A 104 27.11 20.64 4.48
N LEU A 105 25.98 21.36 4.51
CA LEU A 105 25.26 21.77 3.31
C LEU A 105 25.58 23.22 2.96
N ASP A 106 25.78 23.49 1.67
CA ASP A 106 25.77 24.85 1.15
C ASP A 106 24.35 25.44 1.12
N GLU A 107 24.25 26.77 0.99
CA GLU A 107 22.97 27.47 1.06
C GLU A 107 21.99 27.10 -0.07
N ILE A 108 22.50 26.79 -1.28
CA ILE A 108 21.64 26.41 -2.41
C ILE A 108 21.02 25.04 -2.14
N THR A 109 21.82 24.09 -1.64
CA THR A 109 21.33 22.76 -1.29
C THR A 109 20.34 22.82 -0.13
N LYS A 110 20.57 23.66 0.89
CA LYS A 110 19.59 23.89 1.97
C LYS A 110 18.27 24.44 1.46
N GLU A 111 18.30 25.42 0.56
CA GLU A 111 17.08 26.01 -0.01
C GLU A 111 16.27 24.98 -0.80
N ASN A 112 16.94 24.18 -1.64
CA ASN A 112 16.30 23.10 -2.39
C ASN A 112 15.73 22.01 -1.49
N ALA A 113 16.45 21.64 -0.42
CA ALA A 113 15.96 20.67 0.55
C ALA A 113 14.69 21.16 1.28
N LYS A 114 14.67 22.43 1.69
CA LYS A 114 13.47 23.06 2.28
C LYS A 114 12.31 23.09 1.30
N LYS A 115 12.55 23.48 0.03
CA LYS A 115 11.52 23.46 -1.02
C LYS A 115 10.90 22.08 -1.17
N LYS A 116 11.73 21.01 -1.22
CA LYS A 116 11.26 19.62 -1.29
C LYS A 116 10.43 19.22 -0.07
N ALA A 117 10.86 19.59 1.15
CA ALA A 117 10.10 19.33 2.37
C ALA A 117 8.74 20.04 2.38
N TYR A 118 8.68 21.29 1.92
CA TYR A 118 7.42 22.05 1.85
C TYR A 118 6.46 21.52 0.79
N SER A 119 6.97 20.99 -0.32
CA SER A 119 6.16 20.41 -1.40
C SER A 119 5.69 18.98 -1.14
N LEU A 120 5.91 18.42 0.06
CA LEU A 120 5.46 17.07 0.38
C LEU A 120 3.94 17.00 0.43
N ILE A 121 3.39 16.07 -0.38
CA ILE A 121 1.98 15.68 -0.34
C ILE A 121 1.75 14.82 0.91
N LYS A 122 0.66 15.12 1.62
CA LYS A 122 0.37 14.56 2.94
C LYS A 122 -0.92 13.77 2.90
N GLU A 123 -0.82 12.45 3.07
CA GLU A 123 -1.96 11.55 3.05
C GLU A 123 -2.08 10.84 4.41
N ILE A 124 -3.20 11.03 5.10
CA ILE A 124 -3.39 10.59 6.48
C ILE A 124 -4.72 9.84 6.62
N GLY A 125 -4.64 8.64 7.18
CA GLY A 125 -5.76 7.75 7.44
C GLY A 125 -6.19 6.98 6.20
N TYR A 126 -6.78 7.67 5.24
CA TYR A 126 -7.42 7.07 4.08
C TYR A 126 -7.57 8.07 2.92
N PRO A 127 -7.63 7.60 1.67
CA PRO A 127 -7.93 8.48 0.53
C PRO A 127 -9.40 8.87 0.53
N ASP A 128 -9.68 10.17 0.36
CA ASP A 128 -11.04 10.73 0.53
C ASP A 128 -12.12 10.06 -0.33
N PHE A 129 -11.76 9.59 -1.54
CA PHE A 129 -12.70 8.97 -2.47
C PHE A 129 -13.39 7.73 -1.90
N ILE A 130 -12.77 7.01 -0.95
CA ILE A 130 -13.38 5.80 -0.38
C ILE A 130 -14.56 6.13 0.54
N MET A 131 -14.64 7.37 1.02
CA MET A 131 -15.78 7.86 1.80
C MET A 131 -16.91 8.41 0.92
N ASN A 132 -16.66 8.62 -0.37
CA ASN A 132 -17.70 8.97 -1.33
C ASN A 132 -18.23 7.69 -2.01
N PRO A 133 -19.50 7.29 -1.76
CA PRO A 133 -20.06 6.06 -2.34
C PRO A 133 -20.01 6.02 -3.86
N LYS A 134 -20.17 7.17 -4.52
CA LYS A 134 -20.16 7.27 -5.99
C LYS A 134 -18.75 7.05 -6.54
N GLU A 135 -17.75 7.67 -5.93
CA GLU A 135 -16.36 7.53 -6.37
C GLU A 135 -15.83 6.13 -6.08
N LEU A 136 -16.15 5.55 -4.92
CA LEU A 136 -15.82 4.16 -4.63
C LEU A 136 -16.52 3.19 -5.58
N TYR A 137 -17.76 3.45 -5.99
CA TYR A 137 -18.43 2.64 -7.01
C TYR A 137 -17.70 2.70 -8.35
N GLU A 138 -17.36 3.91 -8.84
CA GLU A 138 -16.60 4.05 -10.09
C GLU A 138 -15.20 3.43 -10.01
N PHE A 139 -14.54 3.49 -8.85
CA PHE A 139 -13.26 2.81 -8.62
C PHE A 139 -13.36 1.29 -8.80
N ASN A 140 -14.51 0.70 -8.44
CA ASN A 140 -14.78 -0.74 -8.53
C ASN A 140 -15.53 -1.15 -9.81
N LYS A 141 -15.65 -0.23 -10.78
CA LYS A 141 -16.41 -0.48 -12.01
C LYS A 141 -15.85 -1.68 -12.77
N GLY A 142 -16.75 -2.59 -13.17
CA GLY A 142 -16.41 -3.83 -13.88
C GLY A 142 -16.10 -5.02 -12.97
N LEU A 143 -16.03 -4.83 -11.64
CA LEU A 143 -15.97 -5.95 -10.71
C LEU A 143 -17.33 -6.62 -10.63
N GLU A 144 -17.36 -7.91 -10.96
CA GLU A 144 -18.52 -8.78 -10.86
C GLU A 144 -18.15 -9.96 -9.96
N MET A 145 -18.90 -10.11 -8.86
CA MET A 145 -18.55 -11.05 -7.79
C MET A 145 -19.74 -11.98 -7.51
N ASP A 146 -19.50 -13.28 -7.54
CA ASP A 146 -20.46 -14.30 -7.11
C ASP A 146 -19.98 -14.96 -5.81
N PRO A 147 -20.75 -14.93 -4.71
CA PRO A 147 -20.36 -15.54 -3.45
C PRO A 147 -20.08 -17.06 -3.52
N LYS A 148 -20.48 -17.74 -4.59
CA LYS A 148 -20.25 -19.18 -4.81
C LYS A 148 -19.00 -19.48 -5.65
N GLU A 149 -18.45 -18.49 -6.35
CA GLU A 149 -17.40 -18.69 -7.35
C GLU A 149 -16.10 -17.97 -6.97
N LEU A 150 -15.40 -18.45 -5.93
CA LEU A 150 -14.16 -17.81 -5.45
C LEU A 150 -13.11 -17.67 -6.57
N PHE A 151 -12.83 -18.75 -7.31
CA PHE A 151 -11.78 -18.72 -8.32
C PHE A 151 -12.09 -17.69 -9.42
N ASN A 152 -13.33 -17.68 -9.94
CA ASN A 152 -13.74 -16.73 -10.96
C ASN A 152 -13.69 -15.29 -10.44
N ASN A 153 -14.03 -15.05 -9.17
CA ASN A 153 -13.89 -13.73 -8.56
C ASN A 153 -12.43 -13.25 -8.56
N ILE A 154 -11.47 -14.12 -8.22
CA ILE A 154 -10.04 -13.78 -8.24
C ILE A 154 -9.60 -13.42 -9.67
N ILE A 155 -10.02 -14.20 -10.67
CA ILE A 155 -9.72 -13.93 -12.09
C ILE A 155 -10.36 -12.61 -12.55
N ASN A 156 -11.61 -12.34 -12.17
CA ASN A 156 -12.31 -11.09 -12.49
C ASN A 156 -11.57 -9.87 -11.90
N ILE A 157 -11.18 -9.93 -10.62
CA ILE A 157 -10.41 -8.86 -9.97
C ILE A 157 -9.08 -8.63 -10.70
N GLY A 158 -8.34 -9.69 -11.02
CA GLY A 158 -7.08 -9.59 -11.75
C GLY A 158 -7.25 -8.97 -13.13
N THR A 159 -8.31 -9.39 -13.85
CA THR A 159 -8.65 -8.87 -15.19
C THR A 159 -8.95 -7.38 -15.13
N VAL A 160 -9.84 -6.94 -14.23
CA VAL A 160 -10.22 -5.52 -14.10
C VAL A 160 -9.02 -4.65 -13.71
N LYS A 161 -8.19 -5.11 -12.77
CA LYS A 161 -6.96 -4.39 -12.39
C LYS A 161 -5.98 -4.26 -13.54
N ASN A 162 -5.75 -5.33 -14.29
CA ASN A 162 -4.87 -5.31 -15.46
C ASN A 162 -5.42 -4.39 -16.55
N SER A 163 -6.72 -4.45 -16.85
CA SER A 163 -7.35 -3.56 -17.82
C SER A 163 -7.23 -2.09 -17.42
N LYS A 164 -7.40 -1.77 -16.13
CA LYS A 164 -7.20 -0.41 -15.61
C LYS A 164 -5.75 0.05 -15.77
N ALA A 165 -4.78 -0.79 -15.42
CA ALA A 165 -3.36 -0.48 -15.57
C ALA A 165 -2.96 -0.29 -17.05
N MET A 166 -3.46 -1.13 -17.96
CA MET A 166 -3.22 -0.99 -19.40
C MET A 166 -3.80 0.32 -19.94
N LYS A 167 -5.02 0.69 -19.51
CA LYS A 167 -5.62 1.97 -19.89
C LYS A 167 -4.81 3.16 -19.40
N GLN A 168 -4.28 3.12 -18.17
CA GLN A 168 -3.42 4.18 -17.64
C GLN A 168 -2.12 4.35 -18.45
N LEU A 169 -1.55 3.24 -18.93
CA LEU A 169 -0.38 3.28 -19.82
C LEU A 169 -0.72 3.95 -21.17
N GLU A 170 -1.91 3.70 -21.71
CA GLU A 170 -2.35 4.30 -22.97
C GLU A 170 -2.67 5.80 -22.85
N THR A 171 -3.30 6.21 -21.75
CA THR A 171 -3.74 7.60 -21.56
C THR A 171 -2.68 8.49 -20.90
N ASN A 172 -1.59 7.92 -20.36
CA ASN A 172 -0.63 8.59 -19.48
C ASN A 172 -1.28 9.27 -18.26
N GLU A 173 -2.50 8.86 -17.90
CA GLU A 173 -3.20 9.31 -16.70
C GLU A 173 -2.75 8.44 -15.52
N TRP A 174 -1.56 8.75 -14.99
CA TRP A 174 -1.07 8.13 -13.78
C TRP A 174 -1.87 8.64 -12.59
N ASN A 175 -2.72 7.78 -12.03
CA ASN A 175 -3.45 8.11 -10.82
C ASN A 175 -2.51 8.02 -9.61
N ASN A 176 -2.63 8.98 -8.70
CA ASN A 176 -1.97 8.99 -7.39
C ASN A 176 -2.63 7.97 -6.44
N GLU A 177 -2.73 6.71 -6.88
CA GLU A 177 -3.32 5.64 -6.09
C GLU A 177 -2.38 5.24 -4.96
N TRP A 178 -2.96 5.02 -3.79
CA TRP A 178 -2.22 4.56 -2.63
C TRP A 178 -1.64 3.15 -2.88
N MET A 179 -0.39 2.96 -2.48
CA MET A 179 0.32 1.68 -2.59
C MET A 179 -0.04 0.70 -1.46
N MET A 180 -0.74 1.18 -0.44
CA MET A 180 -1.13 0.40 0.74
C MET A 180 -2.61 0.59 1.06
N SER A 181 -3.22 -0.46 1.63
CA SER A 181 -4.56 -0.37 2.20
C SER A 181 -4.57 0.58 3.41
N PRO A 182 -5.65 1.35 3.63
CA PRO A 182 -5.87 2.10 4.86
C PRO A 182 -5.76 1.25 6.14
N ILE A 183 -5.95 -0.07 6.08
CA ILE A 183 -5.88 -0.95 7.25
C ILE A 183 -4.46 -1.36 7.64
N LYS A 184 -3.46 -1.12 6.80
CA LYS A 184 -2.10 -1.60 7.07
C LYS A 184 -1.49 -0.80 8.21
N ALA A 185 -0.93 -1.51 9.19
CA ALA A 185 -0.11 -0.93 10.25
C ALA A 185 1.32 -0.69 9.73
N ASN A 186 1.45 0.18 8.74
CA ASN A 186 2.73 0.60 8.16
C ASN A 186 2.60 2.06 7.65
N ALA A 187 3.70 2.66 7.21
CA ALA A 187 3.73 3.93 6.49
C ALA A 187 4.66 3.82 5.29
N TYR A 188 4.62 4.79 4.36
CA TYR A 188 5.59 4.83 3.27
C TYR A 188 5.77 6.24 2.70
N TYR A 189 6.93 6.44 2.06
CA TYR A 189 7.25 7.57 1.20
C TYR A 189 7.35 7.13 -0.26
N ASN A 190 6.68 7.86 -1.15
CA ASN A 190 6.76 7.71 -2.59
C ASN A 190 7.63 8.84 -3.18
N PRO A 191 8.83 8.53 -3.70
CA PRO A 191 9.73 9.53 -4.28
C PRO A 191 9.23 10.16 -5.58
N LEU A 192 8.40 9.45 -6.36
CA LEU A 192 7.88 9.96 -7.62
C LEU A 192 6.88 11.10 -7.41
N LEU A 193 6.05 10.98 -6.37
CA LEU A 193 5.03 11.97 -6.03
C LEU A 193 5.49 12.96 -4.96
N ASN A 194 6.67 12.73 -4.36
CA ASN A 194 7.09 13.43 -3.15
C ASN A 194 5.96 13.42 -2.11
N GLN A 195 5.51 12.22 -1.75
CA GLN A 195 4.33 11.97 -0.93
C GLN A 195 4.68 11.00 0.18
N TYR A 196 4.26 11.25 1.41
CA TYR A 196 4.17 10.20 2.42
C TYR A 196 2.71 9.81 2.65
N VAL A 197 2.51 8.61 3.16
CA VAL A 197 1.17 8.08 3.44
C VAL A 197 1.19 7.36 4.77
N PHE A 198 0.27 7.75 5.65
CA PHE A 198 0.05 7.15 6.96
C PHE A 198 -1.36 6.53 7.01
N PRO A 199 -1.53 5.26 6.61
CA PRO A 199 -2.77 4.53 6.74
C PRO A 199 -3.39 4.59 8.16
N ALA A 200 -4.71 4.56 8.25
CA ALA A 200 -5.44 4.53 9.52
C ALA A 200 -4.97 3.38 10.43
N GLY A 201 -4.57 2.25 9.84
CA GLY A 201 -4.06 1.08 10.54
C GLY A 201 -2.77 1.31 11.32
N ILE A 202 -1.95 2.33 11.03
CA ILE A 202 -0.79 2.67 11.88
C ILE A 202 -1.12 3.70 12.97
N ILE A 203 -2.24 4.41 12.83
CA ILE A 203 -2.69 5.46 13.75
C ILE A 203 -3.51 4.83 14.89
N GLN A 204 -2.87 3.91 15.61
CA GLN A 204 -3.43 3.21 16.75
C GLN A 204 -2.32 2.77 17.70
N SER A 205 -2.69 2.25 18.87
CA SER A 205 -1.72 1.80 19.87
C SER A 205 -0.88 0.62 19.31
N PRO A 206 0.43 0.55 19.60
CA PRO A 206 1.17 1.41 20.54
C PRO A 206 1.70 2.72 19.94
N TYR A 207 1.53 2.96 18.65
CA TYR A 207 2.14 4.12 17.97
C TYR A 207 1.43 5.43 18.28
N TYR A 208 0.10 5.40 18.37
CA TYR A 208 -0.72 6.57 18.66
C TYR A 208 -1.93 6.21 19.52
N ASN A 209 -2.28 7.10 20.44
CA ASN A 209 -3.55 7.08 21.14
C ASN A 209 -3.90 8.51 21.56
N SER A 210 -5.12 8.97 21.30
CA SER A 210 -5.57 10.32 21.67
C SER A 210 -5.56 10.57 23.18
N PHE A 211 -5.63 9.51 24.00
CA PHE A 211 -5.54 9.59 25.45
C PHE A 211 -4.09 9.55 25.99
N ASN A 212 -3.10 9.26 25.15
CA ASN A 212 -1.70 9.27 25.58
C ASN A 212 -1.17 10.70 25.73
N PRO A 213 -0.27 10.96 26.69
CA PRO A 213 0.51 12.17 26.71
C PRO A 213 1.28 12.38 25.40
N ASN A 214 1.39 13.62 24.93
CA ASN A 214 2.01 13.95 23.65
C ASN A 214 3.41 13.35 23.48
N TYR A 215 4.23 13.30 24.53
CA TYR A 215 5.59 12.76 24.42
C TYR A 215 5.61 11.26 24.00
N LEU A 216 4.60 10.47 24.38
CA LEU A 216 4.48 9.09 23.91
C LEU A 216 4.09 9.04 22.44
N ASN A 217 3.12 9.86 22.02
CA ASN A 217 2.72 9.93 20.61
C ASN A 217 3.88 10.44 19.73
N TYR A 218 4.64 11.44 20.18
CA TYR A 218 5.84 11.92 19.48
C TYR A 218 6.95 10.86 19.41
N GLY A 219 7.11 10.02 20.43
CA GLY A 219 8.03 8.89 20.40
C GLY A 219 7.56 7.71 19.55
N GLY A 220 6.25 7.51 19.42
CA GLY A 220 5.61 6.51 18.59
C GLY A 220 5.43 7.01 17.16
N ILE A 221 4.20 7.43 16.83
CA ILE A 221 3.86 7.89 15.47
C ILE A 221 4.68 9.09 15.02
N GLY A 222 5.10 9.98 15.93
CA GLY A 222 5.96 11.12 15.58
C GLY A 222 7.33 10.70 15.04
N MET A 223 7.93 9.65 15.61
CA MET A 223 9.17 9.08 15.08
C MET A 223 8.96 8.54 13.65
N ILE A 224 7.84 7.85 13.42
CA ILE A 224 7.50 7.28 12.11
C ILE A 224 7.26 8.39 11.08
N ILE A 225 6.58 9.48 11.46
CA ILE A 225 6.44 10.66 10.60
C ILE A 225 7.81 11.24 10.23
N GLY A 226 8.72 11.34 11.20
CA GLY A 226 10.09 11.77 10.97
C GLY A 226 10.88 10.82 10.06
N HIS A 227 10.65 9.51 10.18
CA HIS A 227 11.24 8.47 9.32
C HIS A 227 10.82 8.65 7.86
N GLU A 228 9.52 8.72 7.58
CA GLU A 228 9.01 8.90 6.21
C GLU A 228 9.42 10.25 5.62
N LEU A 229 9.45 11.31 6.43
CA LEU A 229 9.96 12.61 6.00
C LEU A 229 11.46 12.54 5.64
N SER A 230 12.23 11.70 6.33
CA SER A 230 13.67 11.55 6.07
C SER A 230 13.94 10.79 4.78
N HIS A 231 13.06 9.89 4.33
CA HIS A 231 13.17 9.23 3.02
C HIS A 231 13.12 10.19 1.83
N ALA A 232 12.65 11.43 2.03
CA ALA A 232 12.73 12.48 1.03
C ALA A 232 14.17 12.98 0.78
N PHE A 233 15.17 12.56 1.55
CA PHE A 233 16.56 13.03 1.47
C PHE A 233 17.56 11.88 1.48
#